data_AF-A0A6J7S2H4-F1
#
_entry.id   AF-A0A6J7S2H4-F1
#
_cell.length_a   1.000
_cell.length_b   1.000
_cell.length_c   1.000
_cell.angle_alpha   90.00
_cell.angle_beta   90.00
_cell.angle_gamma   90.00
#
_symmetry.space_group_name_H-M   'P 1'
#
loop_
_entity.id
_entity.type
_entity.pdbx_description
1 polymer ?
#
loop_
_entity_poly.entity_id
_entity_poly.type
_entity_poly.pdbx_seq_one_letter_code
_entity_poly.pdbx_strand_id
1 'polypeptide(L)'
;MVKGFHTGVANYLIQDNEVIQIVEDNFEPFSKGNWAMAQIPKGPGGYSAQFIGAGGLWSITQSSKCKNVALGFLDYITQDPQHALFARAYGVGPVTTTAAKDPFFKEGAWAIYSKINADPKELKFSGVRGPKLTACFGAMYANLDKDMAKLYTGDLTTTNLLKGWADGLGKADCID
;
A
#
# COMPACT_ATOMS: atom_id res chain seq x y z
N MET A 1 -10.48 11.54 -0.86
CA MET A 1 -10.88 10.37 -1.67
C MET A 1 -11.77 9.43 -0.87
N VAL A 2 -11.33 8.92 0.29
CA VAL A 2 -12.11 8.03 1.19
C VAL A 2 -13.53 8.56 1.48
N LYS A 3 -13.65 9.85 1.87
CA LYS A 3 -14.95 10.52 2.07
C LYS A 3 -15.88 10.39 0.87
N GLY A 4 -15.37 10.62 -0.33
CA GLY A 4 -16.19 10.54 -1.53
C GLY A 4 -16.80 9.15 -1.73
N PHE A 5 -16.07 8.09 -1.36
CA PHE A 5 -16.59 6.73 -1.44
C PHE A 5 -17.66 6.45 -0.38
N HIS A 6 -17.35 6.67 0.91
CA HIS A 6 -18.28 6.30 1.98
C HIS A 6 -19.47 7.26 2.14
N THR A 7 -19.53 8.36 1.38
CA THR A 7 -20.72 9.23 1.23
C THR A 7 -21.39 9.10 -0.14
N GLY A 8 -20.95 8.17 -1.00
CA GLY A 8 -21.61 7.87 -2.29
C GLY A 8 -21.33 8.85 -3.44
N VAL A 9 -20.35 9.75 -3.30
CA VAL A 9 -19.90 10.64 -4.38
C VAL A 9 -19.05 9.88 -5.42
N ALA A 10 -18.34 8.83 -4.99
CA ALA A 10 -17.54 7.96 -5.85
C ALA A 10 -17.94 6.49 -5.61
N ASN A 11 -18.10 5.72 -6.70
CA ASN A 11 -18.47 4.31 -6.62
C ASN A 11 -17.27 3.36 -6.47
N TYR A 12 -16.05 3.86 -6.72
CA TYR A 12 -14.82 3.09 -6.65
C TYR A 12 -13.78 3.83 -5.82
N LEU A 13 -13.00 3.09 -5.06
CA LEU A 13 -11.93 3.60 -4.23
C LEU A 13 -10.72 2.68 -4.35
N ILE A 14 -9.58 3.23 -4.76
CA ILE A 14 -8.28 2.56 -4.72
C ILE A 14 -7.56 3.09 -3.48
N GLN A 15 -7.42 2.26 -2.44
CA GLN A 15 -6.80 2.59 -1.16
C GLN A 15 -6.18 1.36 -0.51
N ASP A 16 -5.31 1.61 0.46
CA ASP A 16 -4.73 0.60 1.32
C ASP A 16 -5.75 0.06 2.35
N ASN A 17 -5.44 -1.08 2.97
CA ASN A 17 -6.35 -1.76 3.91
C ASN A 17 -6.70 -0.97 5.17
N GLU A 18 -5.89 0.01 5.57
CA GLU A 18 -6.18 0.85 6.74
C GLU A 18 -7.54 1.58 6.63
N VAL A 19 -8.04 1.73 5.40
CA VAL A 19 -9.32 2.37 5.10
C VAL A 19 -10.52 1.43 5.31
N ILE A 20 -10.33 0.10 5.39
CA ILE A 20 -11.43 -0.87 5.56
C ILE A 20 -12.30 -0.51 6.76
N GLN A 21 -11.68 -0.25 7.93
CA GLN A 21 -12.40 0.08 9.15
C GLN A 21 -13.16 1.41 9.03
N ILE A 22 -12.52 2.43 8.43
CA ILE A 22 -13.14 3.74 8.19
C ILE A 22 -14.38 3.59 7.32
N VAL A 23 -14.33 2.74 6.29
CA VAL A 23 -15.49 2.46 5.43
C VAL A 23 -16.56 1.72 6.21
N GLU A 24 -16.26 0.63 6.91
CA GLU A 24 -17.27 -0.12 7.69
C GLU A 24 -18.03 0.75 8.69
N ASP A 25 -17.33 1.69 9.33
CA ASP A 25 -17.91 2.54 10.37
C ASP A 25 -18.74 3.70 9.79
N ASN A 26 -18.42 4.16 8.57
CA ASN A 26 -18.96 5.41 8.01
C ASN A 26 -19.67 5.25 6.66
N PHE A 27 -19.95 4.03 6.19
CA PHE A 27 -20.64 3.81 4.90
C PHE A 27 -22.10 4.27 4.97
N GLU A 28 -22.39 5.41 4.33
CA GLU A 28 -23.73 6.00 4.24
C GLU A 28 -24.57 5.44 3.08
N PRO A 29 -24.01 5.13 1.89
CA PRO A 29 -24.77 4.61 0.78
C PRO A 29 -25.25 3.19 1.11
N PHE A 30 -26.55 3.07 1.37
CA PHE A 30 -27.22 1.80 1.69
C PHE A 30 -26.81 1.19 3.05
N SER A 31 -27.66 0.29 3.57
CA SER A 31 -27.40 -0.42 4.83
C SER A 31 -26.00 -1.02 4.89
N LYS A 32 -25.42 -1.11 6.10
CA LYS A 32 -24.11 -1.77 6.36
C LYS A 32 -23.97 -3.08 5.55
N GLY A 33 -22.84 -3.24 4.86
CA GLY A 33 -22.51 -4.45 4.09
C GLY A 33 -22.69 -4.39 2.57
N ASN A 34 -23.03 -3.22 2.00
CA ASN A 34 -23.23 -3.06 0.55
C ASN A 34 -21.97 -2.61 -0.22
N TRP A 35 -20.79 -2.81 0.36
CA TRP A 35 -19.51 -2.55 -0.29
C TRP A 35 -18.65 -3.81 -0.24
N ALA A 36 -17.71 -3.94 -1.17
CA ALA A 36 -16.80 -5.07 -1.22
C ALA A 36 -15.42 -4.64 -1.65
N MET A 37 -14.40 -5.33 -1.13
CA MET A 37 -13.04 -5.23 -1.65
C MET A 37 -12.88 -6.14 -2.86
N ALA A 38 -12.18 -5.64 -3.88
CA ALA A 38 -11.80 -6.40 -5.05
C ALA A 38 -10.32 -6.22 -5.34
N GLN A 39 -9.72 -7.23 -5.98
CA GLN A 39 -8.38 -7.14 -6.54
C GLN A 39 -8.35 -6.05 -7.63
N ILE A 40 -7.24 -5.31 -7.72
CA ILE A 40 -7.03 -4.32 -8.78
C ILE A 40 -7.24 -4.99 -10.14
N PRO A 41 -8.03 -4.38 -11.05
CA PRO A 41 -8.28 -4.97 -12.37
C PRO A 41 -7.00 -5.22 -13.15
N LYS A 42 -6.97 -6.33 -13.89
CA LYS A 42 -5.85 -6.68 -14.76
C LYS A 42 -5.85 -5.78 -16.00
N GLY A 43 -4.66 -5.28 -16.35
CA GLY A 43 -4.46 -4.58 -17.62
C GLY A 43 -4.45 -5.53 -18.82
N PRO A 44 -4.25 -5.02 -20.05
CA PRO A 44 -4.26 -5.81 -21.28
C PRO A 44 -3.26 -6.98 -21.30
N GLY A 45 -2.13 -6.87 -20.59
CA GLY A 45 -1.17 -7.96 -20.43
C GLY A 45 -1.62 -9.09 -19.49
N GLY A 46 -2.78 -8.96 -18.85
CA GLY A 46 -3.32 -9.90 -17.87
C GLY A 46 -2.67 -9.79 -16.48
N TYR A 47 -1.86 -8.76 -16.24
CA TYR A 47 -1.23 -8.47 -14.95
C TYR A 47 -1.95 -7.32 -14.24
N SER A 48 -1.97 -7.40 -12.93
CA SER A 48 -2.33 -6.32 -12.00
C SER A 48 -1.14 -6.06 -11.09
N ALA A 49 -1.10 -4.88 -10.47
CA ALA A 49 0.00 -4.48 -9.62
C ALA A 49 -0.54 -3.90 -8.32
N GLN A 50 -0.02 -4.40 -7.20
CA GLN A 50 -0.23 -3.82 -5.89
C GLN A 50 1.09 -3.35 -5.30
N PHE A 51 1.00 -2.20 -4.65
CA PHE A 51 2.05 -1.73 -3.79
C PHE A 51 1.97 -2.49 -2.46
N ILE A 52 3.06 -3.15 -2.08
CA ILE A 52 3.23 -3.68 -0.74
C ILE A 52 3.95 -2.60 0.05
N GLY A 53 3.13 -1.82 0.75
CA GLY A 53 3.57 -0.80 1.68
C GLY A 53 4.14 -1.38 2.95
N ALA A 54 4.96 -0.56 3.58
CA ALA A 54 5.73 -0.84 4.76
C ALA A 54 5.00 -0.37 6.04
N GLY A 55 3.71 -0.73 6.17
CA GLY A 55 3.01 -0.56 7.45
C GLY A 55 3.69 -1.44 8.50
N GLY A 56 4.54 -0.86 9.35
CA GLY A 56 5.35 -1.62 10.33
C GLY A 56 6.80 -1.86 9.94
N LEU A 57 7.39 -1.09 9.01
CA LEU A 57 8.87 -1.00 8.96
C LEU A 57 9.37 -0.22 10.17
N TRP A 58 9.54 -0.95 11.25
CA TRP A 58 10.20 -0.43 12.44
C TRP A 58 11.70 -0.39 12.21
N SER A 59 12.32 0.72 12.59
CA SER A 59 13.76 0.90 12.48
C SER A 59 14.30 1.55 13.73
N ILE A 60 15.52 1.17 14.11
CA ILE A 60 16.22 1.77 15.24
C ILE A 60 17.18 2.82 14.69
N THR A 61 16.98 4.08 15.06
CA THR A 61 17.90 5.16 14.67
C THR A 61 19.34 4.83 15.07
N GLN A 62 20.29 5.10 14.17
CA GLN A 62 21.70 4.81 14.39
C GLN A 62 22.26 5.50 15.64
N SER A 63 21.74 6.69 15.96
CA SER A 63 22.14 7.51 17.11
C SER A 63 21.56 7.03 18.45
N SER A 64 20.66 6.05 18.45
CA SER A 64 20.00 5.55 19.67
C SER A 64 21.03 5.06 20.68
N LYS A 65 20.88 5.51 21.93
CA LYS A 65 21.66 5.06 23.08
C LYS A 65 21.05 3.83 23.76
N CYS A 66 19.80 3.49 23.43
CA CYS A 66 19.03 2.39 24.02
C CYS A 66 18.69 1.31 22.99
N LYS A 67 19.66 0.93 22.14
CA LYS A 67 19.43 -0.03 21.04
C LYS A 67 18.93 -1.38 21.52
N ASN A 68 19.41 -1.86 22.67
CA ASN A 68 18.97 -3.10 23.30
C ASN A 68 17.48 -3.06 23.67
N VAL A 69 17.02 -1.97 24.30
CA VAL A 69 15.60 -1.79 24.67
C VAL A 69 14.74 -1.67 23.42
N ALA A 70 15.17 -0.87 22.45
CA ALA A 70 14.46 -0.72 21.18
C ALA A 70 14.35 -2.06 20.45
N LEU A 71 15.42 -2.86 20.40
CA LEU A 71 15.41 -4.19 19.80
C LEU A 71 14.43 -5.13 20.52
N GLY A 72 14.42 -5.13 21.86
CA GLY A 72 13.46 -5.91 22.64
C GLY A 72 12.00 -5.53 22.37
N PHE A 73 11.72 -4.23 22.18
CA PHE A 73 10.38 -3.78 21.77
C PHE A 73 10.02 -4.25 20.36
N LEU A 74 10.96 -4.16 19.39
CA LEU A 74 10.72 -4.63 18.03
C LEU A 74 10.46 -6.13 17.99
N ASP A 75 11.24 -6.91 18.74
CA ASP A 75 11.02 -8.34 18.88
C ASP A 75 9.63 -8.65 19.45
N TYR A 76 9.22 -7.93 20.50
CA TYR A 76 7.90 -8.10 21.10
C TYR A 76 6.73 -7.73 20.17
N ILE A 77 6.77 -6.58 19.49
CA ILE A 77 5.63 -6.07 18.69
C ILE A 77 5.46 -6.77 17.33
N THR A 78 6.49 -7.50 16.87
CA THR A 78 6.48 -8.23 15.59
C THR A 78 6.14 -9.71 15.74
N GLN A 79 5.93 -10.18 16.97
CA GLN A 79 5.46 -11.54 17.25
C GLN A 79 3.96 -11.57 17.52
N ASP A 80 3.34 -12.73 17.32
CA ASP A 80 1.97 -12.96 17.76
C ASP A 80 1.93 -13.30 19.26
N PRO A 81 0.88 -12.88 19.99
CA PRO A 81 -0.35 -12.23 19.50
C PRO A 81 -0.26 -10.70 19.30
N GLN A 82 0.85 -10.06 19.69
CA GLN A 82 0.99 -8.60 19.72
C GLN A 82 0.80 -7.98 18.34
N HIS A 83 1.44 -8.58 17.33
CA HIS A 83 1.37 -8.09 15.97
C HIS A 83 -0.03 -8.23 15.38
N ALA A 84 -0.70 -9.37 15.59
CA ALA A 84 -2.10 -9.55 15.18
C ALA A 84 -3.02 -8.51 15.83
N LEU A 85 -2.85 -8.22 17.13
CA LEU A 85 -3.64 -7.19 17.82
C LEU A 85 -3.40 -5.80 17.23
N PHE A 86 -2.14 -5.44 16.95
CA PHE A 86 -1.79 -4.20 16.28
C PHE A 86 -2.41 -4.12 14.87
N ALA A 87 -2.29 -5.19 14.08
CA ALA A 87 -2.83 -5.27 12.73
C ALA A 87 -4.34 -5.06 12.68
N ARG A 88 -5.08 -5.72 13.58
CA ARG A 88 -6.53 -5.54 13.71
C ARG A 88 -6.91 -4.11 14.12
N ALA A 89 -6.21 -3.54 15.11
CA ALA A 89 -6.54 -2.24 15.65
C ALA A 89 -6.33 -1.09 14.65
N TYR A 90 -5.33 -1.21 13.77
CA TYR A 90 -4.95 -0.16 12.83
C TYR A 90 -5.28 -0.49 11.37
N GLY A 91 -5.91 -1.64 11.12
CA GLY A 91 -6.26 -2.06 9.77
C GLY A 91 -5.05 -2.32 8.86
N VAL A 92 -3.89 -2.68 9.41
CA VAL A 92 -2.71 -3.04 8.63
C VAL A 92 -2.63 -4.54 8.38
N GLY A 93 -1.85 -4.95 7.38
CA GLY A 93 -1.69 -6.36 7.03
C GLY A 93 -0.76 -7.03 8.05
N PRO A 94 -1.11 -8.21 8.58
CA PRO A 94 -0.24 -8.90 9.51
C PRO A 94 1.02 -9.43 8.81
N VAL A 95 2.19 -9.28 9.43
CA VAL A 95 3.48 -9.81 8.93
C VAL A 95 3.80 -11.22 9.45
N THR A 96 2.97 -11.76 10.35
CA THR A 96 3.15 -13.08 10.96
C THR A 96 2.44 -14.16 10.14
N THR A 97 3.02 -15.36 10.05
CA THR A 97 2.45 -16.49 9.29
C THR A 97 1.20 -17.08 9.95
N THR A 98 1.07 -16.90 11.27
CA THR A 98 -0.05 -17.36 12.08
C THR A 98 -1.32 -16.54 11.87
N ALA A 99 -1.22 -15.30 11.40
CA ALA A 99 -2.39 -14.47 11.12
C ALA A 99 -3.28 -15.02 10.00
N ALA A 100 -2.74 -15.83 9.08
CA ALA A 100 -3.54 -16.53 8.07
C ALA A 100 -4.55 -17.54 8.67
N LYS A 101 -4.41 -17.90 9.96
CA LYS A 101 -5.34 -18.77 10.70
C LYS A 101 -6.42 -18.00 11.44
N ASP A 102 -6.29 -16.69 11.54
CA ASP A 102 -7.20 -15.81 12.25
C ASP A 102 -8.49 -15.58 11.43
N PRO A 103 -9.69 -15.86 11.98
CA PRO A 103 -10.95 -15.59 11.29
C PRO A 103 -11.11 -14.14 10.83
N PHE A 104 -10.56 -13.18 11.59
CA PHE A 104 -10.65 -11.76 11.25
C PHE A 104 -10.08 -11.45 9.85
N PHE A 105 -8.94 -12.05 9.49
CA PHE A 105 -8.26 -11.81 8.21
C PHE A 105 -8.78 -12.70 7.07
N LYS A 106 -9.80 -13.55 7.33
CA LYS A 106 -10.31 -14.53 6.36
C LYS A 106 -11.73 -14.24 5.88
N GLU A 107 -12.42 -13.30 6.52
CA GLU A 107 -13.83 -13.01 6.30
C GLU A 107 -14.03 -11.55 5.87
N GLY A 108 -15.24 -11.24 5.39
CA GLY A 108 -15.62 -9.90 4.96
C GLY A 108 -14.65 -9.27 3.94
N ALA A 109 -14.36 -7.98 4.12
CA ALA A 109 -13.46 -7.23 3.26
C ALA A 109 -12.02 -7.78 3.21
N TRP A 110 -11.58 -8.52 4.24
CA TRP A 110 -10.22 -9.08 4.32
C TRP A 110 -10.02 -10.34 3.49
N ALA A 111 -11.08 -11.09 3.22
CA ALA A 111 -11.02 -12.38 2.51
C ALA A 111 -10.30 -12.29 1.14
N ILE A 112 -10.35 -11.12 0.50
CA ILE A 112 -9.74 -10.86 -0.82
C ILE A 112 -8.22 -11.06 -0.82
N TYR A 113 -7.54 -10.82 0.31
CA TYR A 113 -6.08 -10.90 0.37
C TYR A 113 -5.55 -12.31 0.12
N SER A 114 -6.33 -13.34 0.47
CA SER A 114 -5.98 -14.74 0.12
C SER A 114 -5.92 -14.94 -1.39
N LYS A 115 -6.90 -14.40 -2.13
CA LYS A 115 -6.98 -14.47 -3.59
C LYS A 115 -5.86 -13.66 -4.25
N ILE A 116 -5.66 -12.43 -3.81
CA ILE A 116 -4.58 -11.54 -4.28
C ILE A 116 -3.23 -12.23 -4.08
N ASN A 117 -3.00 -12.83 -2.90
CA ASN A 117 -1.73 -13.46 -2.59
C ASN A 117 -1.43 -14.70 -3.42
N ALA A 118 -2.47 -15.45 -3.83
CA ALA A 118 -2.37 -16.65 -4.64
C ALA A 118 -2.30 -16.39 -6.15
N ASP A 119 -2.58 -15.17 -6.63
CA ASP A 119 -2.56 -14.86 -8.06
C ASP A 119 -1.12 -14.61 -8.57
N PRO A 120 -0.57 -15.46 -9.46
CA PRO A 120 0.78 -15.28 -9.99
C PRO A 120 0.90 -14.09 -10.94
N LYS A 121 -0.23 -13.52 -11.40
CA LYS A 121 -0.25 -12.32 -12.24
C LYS A 121 -0.50 -11.04 -11.44
N GLU A 122 -0.56 -11.13 -10.11
CA GLU A 122 -0.52 -9.98 -9.21
C GLU A 122 0.94 -9.63 -8.90
N LEU A 123 1.43 -8.56 -9.51
CA LEU A 123 2.77 -8.05 -9.26
C LEU A 123 2.79 -7.34 -7.90
N LYS A 124 3.68 -7.79 -7.03
CA LYS A 124 3.86 -7.29 -5.67
C LYS A 124 5.10 -6.42 -5.62
N PHE A 125 4.92 -5.11 -5.62
CA PHE A 125 6.04 -4.16 -5.62
C PHE A 125 6.29 -3.61 -4.23
N SER A 126 7.51 -3.75 -3.73
CA SER A 126 7.94 -3.10 -2.50
C SER A 126 8.38 -1.66 -2.79
N GLY A 127 8.06 -0.73 -1.89
CA GLY A 127 8.61 0.62 -1.92
C GLY A 127 10.08 0.70 -1.50
N VAL A 128 10.65 -0.39 -0.99
CA VAL A 128 12.07 -0.48 -0.63
C VAL A 128 12.90 -0.43 -1.90
N ARG A 129 13.69 0.63 -2.00
CA ARG A 129 14.61 0.93 -3.09
C ARG A 129 16.01 1.01 -2.49
N GLY A 130 17.05 0.74 -3.27
CA GLY A 130 18.40 1.02 -2.78
C GLY A 130 18.62 2.53 -2.64
N PRO A 131 19.74 2.93 -2.01
CA PRO A 131 19.95 4.29 -1.55
C PRO A 131 19.93 5.32 -2.69
N LYS A 132 20.47 5.00 -3.86
CA LYS A 132 20.51 5.92 -5.00
C LYS A 132 19.12 6.16 -5.56
N LEU A 133 18.38 5.09 -5.82
CA LEU A 133 17.03 5.20 -6.36
C LEU A 133 16.07 5.87 -5.36
N THR A 134 16.26 5.65 -4.06
CA THR A 134 15.48 6.32 -3.01
C THR A 134 15.68 7.84 -3.05
N ALA A 135 16.93 8.31 -3.17
CA ALA A 135 17.22 9.74 -3.24
C ALA A 135 16.64 10.38 -4.51
N CYS A 136 16.84 9.75 -5.67
CA CYS A 136 16.30 10.26 -6.93
C CYS A 136 14.77 10.27 -6.95
N PHE A 137 14.14 9.19 -6.48
CA PHE A 137 12.68 9.12 -6.40
C PHE A 137 12.12 10.16 -5.44
N GLY A 138 12.74 10.35 -4.27
CA GLY A 138 12.35 11.38 -3.31
C GLY A 138 12.39 12.79 -3.89
N ALA A 139 13.43 13.10 -4.69
CA ALA A 139 13.53 14.38 -5.38
C ALA A 139 12.46 14.57 -6.48
N MET A 140 12.03 13.49 -7.11
CA MET A 140 11.05 13.53 -8.20
C MET A 140 9.60 13.39 -7.76
N TYR A 141 9.33 12.87 -6.57
CA TYR A 141 7.99 12.42 -6.16
C TYR A 141 6.90 13.49 -6.36
N ALA A 142 7.17 14.73 -5.94
CA ALA A 142 6.22 15.84 -6.10
C ALA A 142 5.90 16.21 -7.55
N ASN A 143 6.77 15.85 -8.51
CA ASN A 143 6.53 16.03 -9.94
C ASN A 143 5.78 14.84 -10.53
N LEU A 144 6.03 13.61 -10.06
CA LEU A 144 5.33 12.42 -10.54
C LEU A 144 3.80 12.56 -10.40
N ASP A 145 3.32 13.03 -9.24
CA ASP A 145 1.89 13.25 -9.01
C ASP A 145 1.30 14.33 -9.93
N LYS A 146 2.06 15.42 -10.18
CA LYS A 146 1.64 16.49 -11.09
C LYS A 146 1.61 16.03 -12.54
N ASP A 147 2.57 15.20 -12.94
CA ASP A 147 2.62 14.62 -14.28
C ASP A 147 1.42 13.70 -14.51
N MET A 148 1.05 12.89 -13.52
CA MET A 148 -0.16 12.07 -13.57
C MET A 148 -1.43 12.93 -13.69
N ALA A 149 -1.54 14.01 -12.93
CA ALA A 149 -2.67 14.94 -13.04
C ALA A 149 -2.77 15.53 -14.47
N LYS A 150 -1.65 15.97 -15.05
CA LYS A 150 -1.58 16.49 -16.42
C LYS A 150 -1.87 15.42 -17.48
N LEU A 151 -1.47 14.18 -17.24
CA LEU A 151 -1.82 13.06 -18.11
C LEU A 151 -3.34 12.89 -18.17
N TYR A 152 -4.03 12.98 -17.03
CA TYR A 152 -5.49 12.86 -16.98
C TYR A 152 -6.24 14.03 -17.62
N THR A 153 -5.68 15.24 -17.58
CA THR A 153 -6.27 16.41 -18.26
C THR A 153 -5.92 16.47 -19.75
N GLY A 154 -4.99 15.64 -20.21
CA GLY A 154 -4.47 15.66 -21.58
C GLY A 154 -3.36 16.68 -21.84
N ASP A 155 -2.94 17.43 -20.82
CA ASP A 155 -1.87 18.42 -20.89
C ASP A 155 -0.48 17.80 -21.02
N LEU A 156 -0.36 16.49 -20.75
CA LEU A 156 0.87 15.72 -20.93
C LEU A 156 0.55 14.40 -21.62
N THR A 157 1.30 14.06 -22.67
CA THR A 157 1.14 12.77 -23.35
C THR A 157 1.86 11.67 -22.59
N THR A 158 1.39 10.42 -22.72
CA THR A 158 2.07 9.24 -22.15
C THR A 158 3.54 9.18 -22.56
N THR A 159 3.84 9.44 -23.83
CA THR A 159 5.22 9.42 -24.35
C THR A 159 6.11 10.45 -23.64
N ASN A 160 5.63 11.68 -23.50
CA ASN A 160 6.40 12.75 -22.86
C ASN A 160 6.57 12.51 -21.35
N LEU A 161 5.52 12.02 -20.69
CA LEU A 161 5.58 11.61 -19.28
C LEU A 161 6.64 10.52 -19.08
N LEU A 162 6.57 9.43 -19.84
CA LEU A 162 7.51 8.31 -19.71
C LEU A 162 8.95 8.74 -20.02
N LYS A 163 9.13 9.61 -21.01
CA LYS A 163 10.44 10.19 -21.30
C LYS A 163 10.98 11.00 -20.12
N GLY A 164 10.17 11.90 -19.54
CA GLY A 164 10.59 12.70 -18.39
C GLY A 164 10.96 11.84 -17.18
N TRP A 165 10.19 10.77 -16.93
CA TRP A 165 10.46 9.84 -15.85
C TRP A 165 11.71 9.01 -16.09
N ALA A 166 11.93 8.54 -17.33
CA ALA A 166 13.16 7.84 -17.70
C ALA A 166 14.39 8.75 -17.58
N ASP A 167 14.30 9.99 -18.05
CA ASP A 167 15.39 10.97 -17.97
C ASP A 167 15.71 11.31 -16.51
N GLY A 168 14.74 11.28 -15.61
CA GLY A 168 14.90 11.62 -14.19
C GLY A 168 15.32 10.46 -13.29
N LEU A 169 14.70 9.28 -13.45
CA LEU A 169 14.91 8.10 -12.61
C LEU A 169 15.87 7.08 -13.22
N GLY A 170 16.07 7.11 -14.54
CA GLY A 170 16.93 6.17 -15.28
C GLY A 170 18.39 6.61 -15.41
N LYS A 171 18.79 7.69 -14.74
CA LYS A 171 20.20 8.14 -14.72
C LYS A 171 21.07 7.10 -14.02
N ALA A 172 22.32 6.97 -14.46
CA ALA A 172 23.29 6.05 -13.83
C ALA A 172 23.41 6.29 -12.31
N ASP A 173 23.35 7.54 -11.87
CA ASP A 173 23.42 7.91 -10.44
C ASP A 173 22.16 7.54 -9.64
N CYS A 174 21.08 7.11 -10.31
CA CYS A 174 19.83 6.66 -9.71
C CYS A 174 19.66 5.14 -9.74
N ILE A 175 20.61 4.40 -10.31
CA ILE A 175 20.61 2.95 -10.40
C ILE A 175 21.64 2.42 -9.39
N ASP A 176 21.18 1.60 -8.45
CA ASP A 176 22.02 1.00 -7.42
C ASP A 176 23.10 0.08 -8.01
#